data_AF-A0A7V1EQQ0-F1
#
_entry.id   AF-A0A7V1EQQ0-F1
#
_cell.length_a   1.000
_cell.length_b   1.000
_cell.length_c   1.000
_cell.angle_alpha   90.00
_cell.angle_beta   90.00
_cell.angle_gamma   90.00
#
_symmetry.space_group_name_H-M   'P 1'
#
loop_
_entity.id
_entity.type
_entity.pdbx_description
1 polymer ?
#
loop_
_entity_poly.entity_id
_entity_poly.type
_entity_poly.pdbx_seq_one_letter_code
_entity_poly.pdbx_strand_id
1 'polypeptide(L)'
;MSTSPSRLIAAPILVLALVAAYTGFTTFAQDLAFTNAQTELGFWGRDSYQAEPKTIKLTGQTIDALLQSAPGHPEYLGLQANYAAWRAYWATDTMERASYNRQAVQSQHKALQSRPAHRHSWSKMVEYAAHASTCEAMLQQAQARLQALQPKEI
;
A
#
# COMPACT_ATOMS: atom_id res chain seq x y z
N MET A 1 -25.16 9.47 -50.53
CA MET A 1 -24.79 8.72 -49.31
C MET A 1 -25.19 9.56 -48.11
N SER A 2 -26.33 9.22 -47.48
CA SER A 2 -26.84 9.96 -46.32
C SER A 2 -26.15 9.43 -45.06
N THR A 3 -25.15 10.17 -44.56
CA THR A 3 -24.62 9.95 -43.23
C THR A 3 -25.67 10.44 -42.22
N SER A 4 -26.53 9.52 -41.78
CA SER A 4 -27.51 9.83 -40.74
C SER A 4 -26.80 10.41 -39.50
N PRO A 5 -27.18 11.60 -39.03
CA PRO A 5 -26.52 12.30 -37.91
C PRO A 5 -26.51 11.50 -36.60
N SER A 6 -27.42 10.52 -36.47
CA SER A 6 -27.50 9.56 -35.37
C SER A 6 -26.28 8.63 -35.28
N ARG A 7 -25.59 8.31 -36.38
CA ARG A 7 -24.35 7.49 -36.34
C ARG A 7 -23.12 8.29 -35.92
N LEU A 8 -23.11 9.60 -36.19
CA LEU A 8 -22.00 10.50 -35.82
C LEU A 8 -21.95 10.77 -34.31
N ILE A 9 -23.09 10.64 -33.60
CA ILE A 9 -23.18 10.82 -32.14
C ILE A 9 -23.11 9.48 -31.40
N ALA A 10 -23.60 8.38 -31.99
CA ALA A 10 -23.57 7.06 -31.34
C ALA A 10 -22.15 6.51 -31.12
N ALA A 11 -21.23 6.76 -32.07
CA ALA A 11 -19.84 6.31 -31.98
C ALA A 11 -19.06 6.87 -30.76
N PRO A 12 -19.04 8.20 -30.51
CA PRO A 12 -18.34 8.74 -29.33
C PRO A 12 -18.97 8.29 -28.01
N ILE A 13 -20.29 8.12 -27.95
CA ILE A 13 -20.97 7.59 -26.76
C ILE A 13 -20.53 6.14 -26.48
N LEU A 14 -20.47 5.29 -27.51
CA LEU A 14 -20.01 3.91 -27.36
C LEU A 14 -18.55 3.85 -26.87
N VAL A 15 -17.67 4.70 -27.42
CA VAL A 15 -16.27 4.77 -26.99
C VAL A 15 -16.17 5.18 -25.52
N LEU A 16 -16.91 6.19 -25.08
CA LEU A 16 -16.94 6.61 -23.67
C LEU A 16 -17.46 5.49 -22.76
N ALA A 17 -18.51 4.78 -23.18
CA ALA A 17 -19.05 3.65 -22.43
C ALA A 17 -18.03 2.51 -22.29
N LEU A 18 -17.28 2.20 -23.34
CA LEU A 18 -16.21 1.18 -23.31
C LEU A 18 -15.05 1.61 -22.40
N VAL A 19 -14.63 2.88 -22.46
CA VAL A 19 -13.59 3.41 -21.56
C VAL A 19 -14.05 3.33 -20.11
N ALA A 20 -15.29 3.73 -19.81
CA ALA A 20 -15.84 3.64 -18.46
C ALA A 20 -15.97 2.20 -17.95
N ALA A 21 -16.39 1.27 -18.82
CA ALA A 21 -16.46 -0.15 -18.48
C ALA A 21 -15.06 -0.73 -18.21
N TYR A 22 -14.07 -0.36 -19.04
CA TYR A 22 -12.69 -0.79 -18.86
C TYR A 22 -12.09 -0.24 -17.57
N THR A 23 -12.22 1.06 -17.29
CA THR A 23 -11.72 1.66 -16.05
C THR A 23 -12.38 1.04 -14.83
N GLY A 24 -13.71 0.87 -14.83
CA GLY A 24 -14.44 0.21 -13.75
C GLY A 24 -13.95 -1.21 -13.48
N PHE A 25 -13.75 -2.01 -14.53
CA PHE A 25 -13.20 -3.36 -14.40
C PHE A 25 -11.77 -3.35 -13.84
N THR A 26 -10.91 -2.44 -14.30
CA THR A 26 -9.53 -2.33 -13.79
C THR A 26 -9.48 -1.94 -12.32
N THR A 27 -10.32 -1.00 -11.87
CA THR A 27 -10.42 -0.60 -10.46
C THR A 27 -10.90 -1.76 -9.60
N PHE A 28 -11.95 -2.47 -10.04
CA PHE A 28 -12.45 -3.64 -9.32
C PHE A 28 -11.39 -4.75 -9.18
N ALA A 29 -10.63 -5.02 -10.24
CA ALA A 29 -9.54 -5.99 -10.20
C ALA A 29 -8.42 -5.57 -9.22
N GLN A 30 -8.10 -4.28 -9.17
CA GLN A 30 -7.12 -3.72 -8.23
C GLN A 30 -7.63 -3.81 -6.78
N ASP A 31 -8.90 -3.52 -6.51
CA ASP A 31 -9.50 -3.62 -5.18
C ASP A 31 -9.49 -5.06 -4.64
N LEU A 32 -9.79 -6.04 -5.50
CA LEU A 32 -9.67 -7.46 -5.15
C LEU A 32 -8.23 -7.86 -4.87
N ALA A 33 -7.29 -7.43 -5.72
CA ALA A 33 -5.87 -7.69 -5.53
C ALA A 33 -5.35 -7.09 -4.21
N PHE A 34 -5.74 -5.85 -3.91
CA PHE A 34 -5.44 -5.17 -2.65
C PHE A 34 -6.01 -5.93 -1.45
N THR A 35 -7.31 -6.25 -1.49
CA THR A 35 -7.99 -6.94 -0.38
C THR A 35 -7.37 -8.30 -0.10
N ASN A 36 -7.03 -9.06 -1.15
CA ASN A 36 -6.38 -10.36 -1.01
C ASN A 36 -5.00 -10.24 -0.37
N ALA A 37 -4.17 -9.32 -0.86
CA ALA A 37 -2.83 -9.09 -0.32
C ALA A 37 -2.89 -8.56 1.12
N GLN A 38 -3.84 -7.67 1.44
CA GLN A 38 -4.05 -7.16 2.80
C GLN A 38 -4.50 -8.28 3.75
N THR A 39 -5.41 -9.14 3.31
CA THR A 39 -5.90 -10.27 4.09
C THR A 39 -4.76 -11.25 4.38
N GLU A 40 -3.98 -11.59 3.34
CA GLU A 40 -2.81 -12.45 3.46
C GLU A 40 -1.79 -11.91 4.47
N LEU A 41 -1.38 -10.64 4.34
CA LEU A 41 -0.51 -9.98 5.32
C LEU A 41 -1.12 -9.90 6.72
N GLY A 42 -2.45 -9.87 6.84
CA GLY A 42 -3.16 -9.87 8.12
C GLY A 42 -3.09 -11.20 8.85
N PHE A 43 -2.84 -12.30 8.14
CA PHE A 43 -2.56 -13.61 8.72
C PHE A 43 -1.11 -13.76 9.15
N TRP A 44 -0.19 -13.03 8.52
CA TRP A 44 1.22 -13.10 8.88
C TRP A 44 1.37 -12.66 10.35
N GLY A 45 1.96 -13.53 11.18
CA GLY A 45 2.10 -13.31 12.61
C GLY A 45 0.94 -13.76 13.51
N ARG A 46 -0.12 -14.37 12.96
CA ARG A 46 -1.20 -15.00 13.77
C ARG A 46 -0.99 -16.50 13.91
N ASP A 47 -1.30 -17.04 15.09
CA ASP A 47 -1.57 -18.47 15.35
C ASP A 47 -0.74 -19.48 14.54
N SER A 48 0.59 -19.38 14.64
CA SER A 48 1.56 -20.25 13.94
C SER A 48 1.50 -20.24 12.40
N TYR A 49 0.75 -19.31 11.79
CA TYR A 49 0.67 -19.18 10.34
C TYR A 49 2.04 -18.81 9.77
N GLN A 50 2.55 -19.69 8.92
CA GLN A 50 3.79 -19.50 8.20
C GLN A 50 3.49 -19.53 6.70
N ALA A 51 3.53 -18.36 6.08
CA ALA A 51 3.27 -18.23 4.65
C ALA A 51 4.29 -19.05 3.84
N GLU A 52 3.79 -19.83 2.88
CA GLU A 52 4.67 -20.56 1.97
C GLU A 52 5.51 -19.59 1.13
N PRO A 53 6.74 -19.97 0.72
CA PRO A 53 7.60 -19.11 -0.11
C PRO A 53 6.91 -18.62 -1.39
N LYS A 54 6.04 -19.45 -1.98
CA LYS A 54 5.24 -19.08 -3.16
C LYS A 54 4.23 -17.97 -2.83
N THR A 55 3.55 -18.06 -1.69
CA THR A 55 2.57 -17.06 -1.24
C THR A 55 3.24 -15.73 -0.92
N ILE A 56 4.40 -15.75 -0.26
CA ILE A 56 5.21 -14.55 -0.01
C ILE A 56 5.58 -13.87 -1.35
N LYS A 57 6.07 -14.66 -2.32
CA LYS A 57 6.45 -14.15 -3.64
C LYS A 57 5.25 -13.55 -4.39
N LEU A 58 4.12 -14.26 -4.43
CA LEU A 58 2.90 -13.77 -5.08
C LEU A 58 2.40 -12.49 -4.44
N THR A 59 2.38 -12.41 -3.11
CA THR A 59 1.97 -11.20 -2.38
C THR A 59 2.85 -10.01 -2.75
N GLY A 60 4.18 -10.20 -2.81
CA GLY A 60 5.10 -9.16 -3.28
C GLY A 60 4.81 -8.71 -4.71
N GLN A 61 4.60 -9.64 -5.65
CA GLN A 61 4.26 -9.33 -7.03
C GLN A 61 2.94 -8.56 -7.16
N THR A 62 1.93 -8.92 -6.35
CA THR A 62 0.65 -8.21 -6.30
C THR A 62 0.84 -6.77 -5.82
N ILE A 63 1.62 -6.57 -4.75
CA ILE A 63 1.93 -5.22 -4.24
C ILE A 63 2.67 -4.39 -5.28
N ASP A 64 3.66 -4.97 -5.96
CA ASP A 64 4.42 -4.29 -7.01
C ASP A 64 3.51 -3.88 -8.19
N ALA A 65 2.60 -4.76 -8.62
CA ALA A 65 1.64 -4.45 -9.68
C ALA A 65 0.66 -3.32 -9.28
N LEU A 66 0.19 -3.32 -8.03
CA LEU A 66 -0.65 -2.25 -7.49
C LEU A 66 0.11 -0.91 -7.51
N LEU A 67 1.36 -0.89 -7.04
CA LEU A 67 2.20 0.31 -7.06
C LEU A 67 2.61 0.75 -8.47
N GLN A 68 2.75 -0.16 -9.42
CA GLN A 68 2.95 0.21 -10.83
C GLN A 68 1.73 0.93 -11.41
N SER A 69 0.52 0.49 -11.05
CA SER A 69 -0.71 1.15 -11.50
C SER A 69 -0.96 2.51 -10.84
N ALA A 70 -0.60 2.64 -9.56
CA ALA A 70 -0.79 3.88 -8.79
C ALA A 70 0.36 4.10 -7.78
N PRO A 71 1.51 4.66 -8.23
CA PRO A 71 2.73 4.76 -7.41
C PRO A 71 2.60 5.59 -6.13
N GLY A 72 1.63 6.51 -6.08
CA GLY A 72 1.36 7.37 -4.94
C GLY A 72 0.17 6.94 -4.09
N HIS A 73 -0.44 5.78 -4.35
CA HIS A 73 -1.64 5.36 -3.62
C HIS A 73 -1.29 5.00 -2.17
N PRO A 74 -1.82 5.73 -1.16
CA PRO A 74 -1.36 5.62 0.22
C PRO A 74 -1.63 4.24 0.84
N GLU A 75 -2.71 3.55 0.47
CA GLU A 75 -2.95 2.18 0.97
C GLU A 75 -1.96 1.18 0.39
N TYR A 76 -1.58 1.33 -0.88
CA TYR A 76 -0.64 0.40 -1.52
C TYR A 76 0.77 0.58 -0.95
N LEU A 77 1.13 1.84 -0.67
CA LEU A 77 2.37 2.18 0.04
C LEU A 77 2.37 1.65 1.48
N GLY A 78 1.24 1.76 2.20
CA GLY A 78 1.09 1.15 3.53
C GLY A 78 1.19 -0.38 3.51
N LEU A 79 0.62 -1.01 2.47
CA LEU A 79 0.69 -2.45 2.25
C LEU A 79 2.14 -2.91 1.96
N GLN A 80 2.87 -2.17 1.12
CA GLN A 80 4.30 -2.40 0.88
C GLN A 80 5.11 -2.24 2.16
N ALA A 81 4.79 -1.24 2.99
CA ALA A 81 5.48 -1.04 4.25
C ALA A 81 5.30 -2.23 5.20
N ASN A 82 4.07 -2.74 5.31
CA ASN A 82 3.75 -3.92 6.13
C ASN A 82 4.42 -5.19 5.59
N TYR A 83 4.39 -5.42 4.27
CA TYR A 83 5.09 -6.53 3.64
C TYR A 83 6.60 -6.48 3.91
N ALA A 84 7.23 -5.32 3.75
CA ALA A 84 8.65 -5.15 4.03
C ALA A 84 8.97 -5.39 5.52
N ALA A 85 8.14 -4.90 6.44
CA ALA A 85 8.33 -5.15 7.87
C ALA A 85 8.32 -6.66 8.20
N TRP A 86 7.41 -7.44 7.62
CA TRP A 86 7.40 -8.90 7.77
C TRP A 86 8.62 -9.57 7.17
N ARG A 87 9.03 -9.12 5.97
CA ARG A 87 10.25 -9.62 5.33
C ARG A 87 11.49 -9.35 6.19
N ALA A 88 11.56 -8.18 6.84
CA ALA A 88 12.62 -7.88 7.79
C ALA A 88 12.57 -8.78 9.03
N TYR A 89 11.38 -9.01 9.58
CA TYR A 89 11.18 -9.87 10.75
C TYR A 89 11.66 -11.31 10.50
N TRP A 90 11.38 -11.88 9.33
CA TRP A 90 11.82 -13.23 8.96
C TRP A 90 13.26 -13.32 8.42
N ALA A 91 13.88 -12.20 8.03
CA ALA A 91 15.23 -12.20 7.49
C ALA A 91 16.24 -12.65 8.55
N THR A 92 17.06 -13.64 8.21
CA THR A 92 18.17 -14.13 9.04
C THR A 92 19.45 -13.32 8.80
N ASP A 93 19.63 -12.82 7.58
CA ASP A 93 20.73 -11.95 7.21
C ASP A 93 20.51 -10.51 7.70
N THR A 94 21.56 -9.91 8.28
CA THR A 94 21.46 -8.58 8.88
C THR A 94 21.35 -7.48 7.83
N MET A 95 22.00 -7.63 6.67
CA MET A 95 21.92 -6.64 5.60
C MET A 95 20.55 -6.68 4.92
N GLU A 96 20.01 -7.87 4.67
CA GLU A 96 18.66 -8.06 4.13
C GLU A 96 17.61 -7.47 5.08
N ARG A 97 17.70 -7.78 6.38
CA ARG A 97 16.82 -7.19 7.40
C ARG A 97 16.88 -5.66 7.39
N ALA A 98 18.07 -5.07 7.35
CA ALA A 98 18.24 -3.62 7.32
C ALA A 98 17.66 -2.99 6.05
N SER A 99 17.79 -3.66 4.89
CA SER A 99 17.20 -3.22 3.62
C SER A 99 15.67 -3.15 3.71
N TYR A 100 15.04 -4.22 4.20
CA TYR A 100 13.58 -4.25 4.34
C TYR A 100 13.07 -3.28 5.40
N ASN A 101 13.76 -3.12 6.54
CA ASN A 101 13.39 -2.11 7.54
C ASN A 101 13.41 -0.70 6.94
N ARG A 102 14.43 -0.38 6.12
CA ARG A 102 14.50 0.90 5.41
C ARG A 102 13.35 1.05 4.41
N GLN A 103 13.03 0.00 3.66
CA GLN A 103 11.91 0.00 2.72
C GLN A 103 10.58 0.25 3.45
N ALA A 104 10.35 -0.41 4.59
CA ALA A 104 9.14 -0.22 5.39
C ALA A 104 8.95 1.24 5.81
N VAL A 105 10.01 1.85 6.35
CA VAL A 105 10.01 3.27 6.74
C VAL A 105 9.77 4.18 5.54
N GLN A 106 10.44 3.95 4.41
CA GLN A 106 10.30 4.80 3.22
C GLN A 106 8.90 4.75 2.62
N SER A 107 8.32 3.57 2.49
CA SER A 107 6.97 3.38 1.94
C SER A 107 5.92 3.98 2.88
N GLN A 108 6.06 3.76 4.19
CA GLN A 108 5.15 4.35 5.18
C GLN A 108 5.23 5.88 5.20
N HIS A 109 6.44 6.44 5.11
CA HIS A 109 6.62 7.89 5.04
C HIS A 109 5.94 8.48 3.80
N LYS A 110 6.10 7.86 2.62
CA LYS A 110 5.39 8.28 1.40
C LYS A 110 3.87 8.20 1.55
N ALA A 111 3.35 7.15 2.18
CA ALA A 111 1.91 7.03 2.44
C ALA A 111 1.40 8.19 3.33
N LEU A 112 2.18 8.57 4.34
CA LEU A 112 1.87 9.64 5.27
C LEU A 112 1.93 11.04 4.66
N GLN A 113 2.71 11.26 3.61
CA GLN A 113 2.70 12.52 2.86
C GLN A 113 1.31 12.83 2.29
N SER A 114 0.58 11.81 1.86
CA SER A 114 -0.79 11.94 1.36
C SER A 114 -1.85 11.95 2.48
N ARG A 115 -1.50 11.49 3.69
CA ARG A 115 -2.44 11.32 4.82
C ARG A 115 -1.85 11.74 6.17
N PRO A 116 -1.47 13.02 6.34
CA PRO A 116 -0.74 13.48 7.53
C PRO A 116 -1.56 13.43 8.83
N ALA A 117 -2.89 13.34 8.76
CA ALA A 117 -3.76 13.25 9.94
C ALA A 117 -4.09 11.79 10.35
N HIS A 118 -3.60 10.78 9.62
CA HIS A 118 -3.99 9.39 9.86
C HIS A 118 -3.21 8.76 11.02
N ARG A 119 -3.78 8.85 12.23
CA ARG A 119 -3.13 8.43 13.49
C ARG A 119 -2.62 6.98 13.47
N HIS A 120 -3.40 6.04 12.93
CA HIS A 120 -2.97 4.64 12.85
C HIS A 120 -1.69 4.48 12.00
N SER A 121 -1.59 5.19 10.87
CA SER A 121 -0.39 5.17 10.03
C SER A 121 0.83 5.76 10.74
N TRP A 122 0.65 6.77 11.59
CA TRP A 122 1.75 7.28 12.41
C TRP A 122 2.19 6.28 13.48
N SER A 123 1.25 5.51 14.05
CA SER A 123 1.58 4.42 14.99
C SER A 123 2.47 3.36 14.32
N LYS A 124 2.12 2.97 13.09
CA LYS A 124 2.93 2.05 12.28
C LYS A 124 4.30 2.64 11.90
N MET A 125 4.37 3.95 11.64
CA MET A 125 5.64 4.62 11.37
C MET A 125 6.59 4.55 12.57
N VAL A 126 6.09 4.71 13.80
CA VAL A 126 6.89 4.54 15.02
C VAL A 126 7.42 3.12 15.13
N GLU A 127 6.56 2.12 14.92
CA GLU A 127 6.93 0.70 14.93
C GLU A 127 8.06 0.41 13.92
N TYR A 128 7.89 0.81 12.66
CA TYR A 128 8.89 0.56 11.61
C TYR A 128 10.19 1.33 11.85
N ALA A 129 10.10 2.60 12.27
CA ALA A 129 11.29 3.42 12.51
C ALA A 129 12.10 2.92 13.72
N ALA A 130 11.46 2.34 14.74
CA ALA A 130 12.15 1.73 15.88
C ALA A 130 12.99 0.50 15.48
N HIS A 131 12.56 -0.24 14.45
CA HIS A 131 13.31 -1.36 13.90
C HIS A 131 14.43 -0.96 12.93
N ALA A 132 14.37 0.25 12.37
CA ALA A 132 15.37 0.79 11.46
C ALA A 132 16.39 1.67 12.24
N SER A 133 17.54 1.10 12.61
CA SER A 133 18.58 1.79 13.40
C SER A 133 19.06 3.13 12.84
N THR A 134 18.89 3.38 11.54
CA THR A 134 19.29 4.63 10.86
C THR A 134 18.17 5.67 10.75
N CYS A 135 17.00 5.45 11.35
CA CYS A 135 15.80 6.25 11.14
C CYS A 135 15.36 7.03 12.39
N GLU A 136 16.29 7.40 13.26
CA GLU A 136 15.99 8.11 14.53
C GLU A 136 15.22 9.42 14.34
N ALA A 137 15.60 10.24 13.36
CA ALA A 137 14.88 11.48 13.05
C ALA A 137 13.41 11.21 12.65
N MET A 138 13.17 10.14 11.90
CA MET A 138 11.82 9.74 11.49
C MET A 138 11.01 9.18 12.67
N LEU A 139 11.66 8.46 13.59
CA LEU A 139 11.04 7.99 14.83
C LEU A 139 10.58 9.17 15.70
N GLN A 140 11.46 10.15 15.92
CA GLN A 140 11.13 11.36 16.70
C GLN A 140 9.99 12.15 16.05
N GLN A 141 10.04 12.34 14.73
CA GLN A 141 8.96 12.99 13.98
C GLN A 141 7.63 12.25 14.14
N ALA A 142 7.63 10.92 14.02
CA ALA A 142 6.43 10.12 14.13
C ALA A 142 5.82 10.15 15.53
N GLN A 143 6.66 10.11 16.58
CA GLN A 143 6.23 10.26 17.97
C GLN A 143 5.60 11.64 18.23
N ALA A 144 6.24 12.71 17.78
CA ALA A 144 5.71 14.07 17.91
C ALA A 144 4.35 14.23 17.20
N ARG A 145 4.19 13.60 16.02
CA ARG A 145 2.90 13.62 15.31
C ARG A 145 1.81 12.82 16.00
N LEU A 146 2.13 11.67 16.58
CA LEU A 146 1.14 10.91 17.36
C LEU A 146 0.64 11.69 18.57
N GLN A 147 1.53 12.39 19.27
CA GLN A 147 1.15 13.24 20.41
C GLN A 147 0.23 14.39 19.96
N ALA A 148 0.58 15.05 18.85
CA ALA A 148 -0.24 16.13 18.29
C ALA A 148 -1.64 15.67 17.81
N LEU A 149 -1.81 14.38 17.52
CA LEU A 149 -3.07 13.77 17.07
C LEU A 149 -3.87 13.10 18.22
N GLN A 150 -3.47 13.27 19.48
CA GLN A 150 -4.26 12.77 20.60
C GLN A 150 -5.60 13.53 20.69
N PRO A 151 -6.74 12.83 20.88
CA PRO A 151 -8.00 13.49 21.15
C PRO A 151 -7.85 14.30 22.44
N LYS A 152 -8.24 15.56 22.40
CA LYS A 152 -8.32 16.38 23.62
C LYS A 152 -9.39 15.75 24.50
N GLU A 153 -9.05 15.42 25.74
CA GLU A 153 -10.05 15.07 26.74
C GLU A 153 -10.99 16.27 26.89
N ILE A 154 -12.29 16.03 26.67
CA ILE A 154 -13.38 17.00 26.86
C ILE A 154 -13.98 16.75 28.23
#